data_AF-A0A257IQ83-F1
#
_entry.id   AF-A0A257IQ83-F1
#
_cell.length_a   1.000
_cell.length_b   1.000
_cell.length_c   1.000
_cell.angle_alpha   90.00
_cell.angle_beta   90.00
_cell.angle_gamma   90.00
#
_symmetry.space_group_name_H-M   'P 1'
#
loop_
_entity.id
_entity.type
_entity.pdbx_description
1 polymer ?
#
loop_
_entity_poly.entity_id
_entity_poly.type
_entity_poly.pdbx_seq_one_letter_code
_entity_poly.pdbx_strand_id
1 'polypeptide(L)'
;MKNLLLTLAALALLSYLAFHFANRNDINLEVSENESELNISAEFPDDKTPVVKNYLKKELKLSKNISTKNNKIEENISLEDGTFFYMKLAEGRLKIEMERKRNSQTAYKRLKKLFIGLKTVLTSN
;
A
#
# COMPACT_ATOMS: atom_id res chain seq x y z
N MET A 1 -49.22 -4.53 15.75
CA MET A 1 -48.07 -5.45 15.81
C MET A 1 -47.40 -5.67 14.45
N LYS A 2 -48.15 -5.94 13.36
CA LYS A 2 -47.57 -6.11 12.00
C LYS A 2 -46.76 -4.89 11.52
N ASN A 3 -47.24 -3.69 11.79
CA ASN A 3 -46.62 -2.43 11.38
C ASN A 3 -45.30 -2.16 12.15
N LEU A 4 -45.18 -2.68 13.38
CA LEU A 4 -43.98 -2.58 14.21
C LEU A 4 -42.88 -3.56 13.74
N LEU A 5 -43.29 -4.76 13.28
CA LEU A 5 -42.37 -5.74 12.70
C LEU A 5 -41.80 -5.26 11.36
N LEU A 6 -42.64 -4.61 10.54
CA LEU A 6 -42.22 -4.03 9.26
C LEU A 6 -41.24 -2.87 9.43
N THR A 7 -41.45 -2.00 10.42
CA THR A 7 -40.51 -0.90 10.69
C THR A 7 -39.17 -1.38 11.22
N LEU A 8 -39.16 -2.41 12.09
CA LEU A 8 -37.93 -3.01 12.59
C LEU A 8 -37.12 -3.70 11.47
N ALA A 9 -37.79 -4.39 10.55
CA ALA A 9 -37.14 -5.03 9.41
C ALA A 9 -36.51 -3.99 8.45
N ALA A 10 -37.20 -2.88 8.18
CA ALA A 10 -36.67 -1.80 7.36
C ALA A 10 -35.45 -1.12 7.99
N LEU A 11 -35.46 -0.93 9.32
CA LEU A 11 -34.31 -0.37 10.05
C LEU A 11 -33.09 -1.31 10.01
N ALA A 12 -33.30 -2.63 10.14
CA ALA A 12 -32.23 -3.62 10.06
C ALA A 12 -31.60 -3.71 8.65
N LEU A 13 -32.41 -3.55 7.60
CA LEU A 13 -31.93 -3.46 6.22
C LEU A 13 -31.13 -2.18 5.97
N LEU A 14 -31.61 -1.03 6.46
CA LEU A 14 -30.92 0.25 6.35
C LEU A 14 -29.59 0.27 7.12
N SER A 15 -29.54 -0.33 8.31
CA SER A 15 -28.29 -0.45 9.07
C SER A 15 -27.30 -1.43 8.43
N TYR A 16 -27.79 -2.53 7.85
CA TYR A 16 -26.96 -3.46 7.08
C TYR A 16 -26.36 -2.79 5.82
N LEU A 17 -27.18 -2.04 5.07
CA LEU A 17 -26.74 -1.27 3.91
C LEU A 17 -25.74 -0.18 4.30
N ALA A 18 -26.00 0.58 5.37
CA ALA A 18 -25.08 1.60 5.86
C ALA A 18 -23.73 1.00 6.32
N PHE A 19 -23.74 -0.19 6.93
CA PHE A 19 -22.51 -0.89 7.32
C PHE A 19 -21.72 -1.39 6.09
N HIS A 20 -22.39 -1.85 5.03
CA HIS A 20 -21.72 -2.20 3.76
C HIS A 20 -21.15 -1.01 3.01
N PHE A 21 -21.78 0.17 3.07
CA PHE A 21 -21.25 1.40 2.46
C PHE A 21 -20.19 2.11 3.31
N ALA A 22 -20.03 1.74 4.59
CA ALA A 22 -19.02 2.29 5.48
C ALA A 22 -17.65 1.57 5.38
N ASN A 23 -17.45 0.70 4.38
CA ASN A 23 -16.12 0.22 4.01
C ASN A 23 -15.31 1.40 3.45
N ARG A 24 -14.61 2.07 4.35
CA ARG A 24 -13.59 3.06 4.07
C ARG A 24 -12.54 2.45 3.15
N ASN A 25 -12.68 2.70 1.85
CA ASN A 25 -11.65 2.57 0.84
C ASN A 25 -10.60 3.68 0.98
N ASP A 26 -10.30 4.08 2.22
CA ASP A 26 -9.43 5.22 2.51
C ASP A 26 -8.01 4.80 2.15
N ILE A 27 -7.60 5.23 0.96
CA ILE A 27 -6.29 5.01 0.39
C ILE A 27 -5.54 6.33 0.56
N ASN A 28 -4.57 6.34 1.46
CA ASN A 28 -3.67 7.47 1.65
C ASN A 28 -2.33 7.15 0.99
N LEU A 29 -1.80 8.09 0.20
CA LEU A 29 -0.53 7.97 -0.48
C LEU A 29 0.22 9.28 -0.31
N GLU A 30 1.41 9.20 0.28
CA GLU A 30 2.25 10.36 0.55
C GLU A 30 3.67 10.14 0.01
N VAL A 31 4.22 11.20 -0.57
CA VAL A 31 5.64 11.28 -0.91
C VAL A 31 6.17 12.54 -0.26
N SER A 32 7.12 12.37 0.65
CA SER A 32 7.87 13.47 1.24
C SER A 32 9.33 13.36 0.85
N GLU A 33 9.95 14.50 0.58
CA GLU A 33 11.35 14.55 0.21
C GLU A 33 12.03 15.77 0.83
N ASN A 34 13.29 15.60 1.19
CA ASN A 34 14.16 16.67 1.63
C ASN A 34 15.54 16.51 0.94
N GLU A 35 16.54 17.24 1.39
CA GLU A 35 17.88 17.19 0.79
C GLU A 35 18.58 15.83 0.96
N SER A 36 18.28 15.10 2.02
CA SER A 36 18.94 13.84 2.37
C SER A 36 18.14 12.59 2.00
N GLU A 37 16.82 12.67 1.94
CA GLU A 37 15.93 11.51 1.91
C GLU A 37 14.74 11.65 0.96
N LEU A 38 14.30 10.51 0.45
CA LEU A 38 13.00 10.29 -0.17
C LEU A 38 12.22 9.32 0.71
N ASN A 39 11.04 9.74 1.15
CA ASN A 39 10.12 8.94 1.95
C ASN A 39 8.82 8.75 1.17
N ILE A 40 8.39 7.50 1.05
CA ILE A 40 7.14 7.12 0.41
C ILE A 40 6.34 6.30 1.42
N SER A 41 5.12 6.72 1.69
CA SER A 41 4.18 6.00 2.55
C SER A 41 2.85 5.77 1.83
N ALA A 42 2.23 4.64 2.12
CA ALA A 42 0.87 4.37 1.71
C ALA A 42 0.11 3.62 2.81
N GLU A 43 -1.13 4.03 3.05
CA GLU A 43 -2.09 3.33 3.88
C GLU A 43 -3.28 2.93 3.01
N PHE A 44 -3.70 1.68 3.13
CA PHE A 44 -4.73 1.06 2.30
C PHE A 44 -5.38 -0.11 3.06
N PRO A 45 -6.55 -0.59 2.62
CA PRO A 45 -7.20 -1.76 3.22
C PRO A 45 -6.28 -2.99 3.31
N ASP A 46 -6.29 -3.70 4.43
CA ASP A 46 -5.38 -4.83 4.71
C ASP A 46 -5.43 -5.93 3.64
N ASP A 47 -6.61 -6.17 3.07
CA ASP A 47 -6.87 -7.13 2.00
C ASP A 47 -6.15 -6.78 0.68
N LYS A 48 -5.72 -5.52 0.50
CA LYS A 48 -4.87 -5.08 -0.63
C LYS A 48 -3.38 -5.34 -0.41
N THR A 49 -2.95 -5.73 0.79
CA THR A 49 -1.53 -6.04 1.08
C THR A 49 -0.92 -7.07 0.12
N PRO A 50 -1.59 -8.21 -0.21
CA PRO A 50 -1.06 -9.18 -1.16
C PRO A 50 -0.91 -8.60 -2.58
N VAL A 51 -1.82 -7.73 -3.01
CA VAL A 51 -1.79 -7.08 -4.32
C VAL A 51 -0.60 -6.12 -4.41
N VAL A 52 -0.42 -5.26 -3.39
CA VAL A 52 0.72 -4.35 -3.29
C VAL A 52 2.04 -5.11 -3.26
N LYS A 53 2.12 -6.20 -2.48
CA LYS A 53 3.28 -7.08 -2.42
C LYS A 53 3.65 -7.64 -3.79
N ASN A 54 2.66 -8.14 -4.53
CA ASN A 54 2.88 -8.72 -5.86
C ASN A 54 3.34 -7.67 -6.87
N TYR A 55 2.74 -6.49 -6.84
CA TYR A 55 3.17 -5.35 -7.65
C TYR A 55 4.64 -4.98 -7.36
N LEU A 56 5.01 -4.81 -6.09
CA LEU A 56 6.38 -4.48 -5.69
C LEU A 56 7.38 -5.56 -6.13
N LYS A 57 7.06 -6.84 -5.92
CA LYS A 57 7.91 -7.95 -6.36
C LYS A 57 8.16 -7.91 -7.87
N LYS A 58 7.12 -7.62 -8.66
CA LYS A 58 7.21 -7.54 -10.12
C LYS A 58 8.07 -6.35 -10.57
N GLU A 59 7.74 -5.15 -10.11
CA GLU A 59 8.38 -3.90 -10.57
C GLU A 59 9.84 -3.75 -10.10
N LEU A 60 10.13 -4.27 -8.92
CA LEU A 60 11.48 -4.24 -8.35
C LEU A 60 12.29 -5.50 -8.69
N LYS A 61 11.70 -6.48 -9.39
CA LYS A 61 12.31 -7.79 -9.68
C LYS A 61 12.88 -8.47 -8.42
N LEU A 62 12.16 -8.34 -7.31
CA LEU A 62 12.63 -8.86 -6.04
C LEU A 62 12.71 -10.38 -6.11
N SER A 63 13.85 -10.94 -5.68
CA SER A 63 14.04 -12.39 -5.65
C SER A 63 13.00 -13.06 -4.73
N LYS A 64 12.73 -14.35 -4.96
CA LYS A 64 11.84 -15.14 -4.09
C LYS A 64 12.31 -15.17 -2.62
N ASN A 65 13.57 -14.81 -2.35
CA ASN A 65 14.24 -14.90 -1.05
C ASN A 65 14.03 -13.71 -0.12
N ILE A 66 13.35 -12.64 -0.56
CA ILE A 66 12.85 -11.62 0.38
C ILE A 66 12.05 -12.31 1.47
N SER A 67 12.34 -11.99 2.72
CA SER A 67 11.83 -12.70 3.89
C SER A 67 10.33 -12.41 4.02
N THR A 68 9.53 -13.23 3.34
CA THR A 68 8.10 -12.97 3.15
C THR A 68 7.21 -13.77 4.10
N LYS A 69 7.64 -13.96 5.36
CA LYS A 69 6.76 -14.54 6.38
C LYS A 69 5.51 -13.65 6.52
N ASN A 70 4.34 -14.24 6.31
CA ASN A 70 3.03 -13.64 6.58
C ASN A 70 2.71 -12.35 5.81
N ASN A 71 3.12 -12.23 4.53
CA ASN A 71 2.90 -11.01 3.73
C ASN A 71 3.56 -9.74 4.26
N LYS A 72 4.53 -9.90 5.16
CA LYS A 72 5.36 -8.80 5.65
C LYS A 72 6.64 -8.72 4.84
N ILE A 73 7.12 -7.49 4.66
CA ILE A 73 8.47 -7.18 4.20
C ILE A 73 9.01 -6.15 5.19
N GLU A 74 10.22 -6.35 5.68
CA GLU A 74 10.89 -5.38 6.57
C GLU A 74 12.39 -5.59 6.41
N GLU A 75 12.96 -4.99 5.36
CA GLU A 75 14.36 -5.19 5.02
C GLU A 75 14.94 -4.04 4.18
N ASN A 76 16.27 -3.97 4.19
CA ASN A 76 17.01 -3.15 3.24
C ASN A 76 17.11 -3.88 1.91
N ILE A 77 16.63 -3.25 0.84
CA ILE A 77 16.63 -3.78 -0.51
C ILE A 77 17.79 -3.17 -1.28
N SER A 78 18.58 -4.03 -1.91
CA SER A 78 19.55 -3.65 -2.94
C SER A 78 19.12 -4.26 -4.27
N LEU A 79 18.94 -3.43 -5.29
CA LEU A 79 18.63 -3.87 -6.65
C LEU A 79 19.92 -4.01 -7.47
N GLU A 80 19.82 -4.74 -8.59
CA GLU A 80 20.93 -4.96 -9.52
C GLU A 80 21.52 -3.67 -10.11
N ASP A 81 20.72 -2.60 -10.22
CA ASP A 81 21.15 -1.29 -10.74
C ASP A 81 21.82 -0.41 -9.68
N GLY A 82 22.14 -0.97 -8.51
CA GLY A 82 22.76 -0.27 -7.39
C GLY A 82 21.80 0.57 -6.55
N THR A 83 20.49 0.54 -6.85
CA THR A 83 19.48 1.19 -6.02
C THR A 83 19.40 0.54 -4.64
N PHE A 84 19.48 1.34 -3.59
CA PHE A 84 19.42 0.89 -2.19
C PHE A 84 18.37 1.67 -1.40
N PHE A 85 17.47 0.97 -0.71
CA PHE A 85 16.43 1.60 0.12
C PHE A 85 15.92 0.63 1.20
N TYR A 86 15.38 1.17 2.27
CA TYR A 86 14.63 0.40 3.25
C TYR A 86 13.17 0.27 2.81
N MET A 87 12.56 -0.89 3.03
CA MET A 87 11.15 -1.12 2.75
C MET A 87 10.47 -1.89 3.89
N LYS A 88 9.32 -1.37 4.31
CA LYS A 88 8.39 -2.03 5.23
C LYS A 88 7.01 -2.15 4.60
N LEU A 89 6.48 -3.36 4.52
CA LEU A 89 5.12 -3.66 4.09
C LEU A 89 4.48 -4.58 5.12
N ALA A 90 3.37 -4.17 5.73
CA ALA A 90 2.59 -5.02 6.63
C ALA A 90 1.20 -4.41 6.85
N GLU A 91 0.15 -5.25 6.80
CA GLU A 91 -1.20 -4.91 7.27
C GLU A 91 -1.66 -3.52 6.78
N GLY A 92 -1.85 -3.41 5.46
CA GLY A 92 -2.39 -2.19 4.88
C GLY A 92 -1.41 -1.02 4.80
N ARG A 93 -0.17 -1.19 5.24
CA ARG A 93 0.82 -0.11 5.29
C ARG A 93 2.07 -0.44 4.50
N LEU A 94 2.49 0.50 3.65
CA LEU A 94 3.78 0.51 2.96
C LEU A 94 4.59 1.72 3.41
N LYS A 95 5.87 1.51 3.68
CA LYS A 95 6.88 2.54 3.89
C LYS A 95 8.12 2.20 3.09
N ILE A 96 8.64 3.17 2.34
CA ILE A 96 9.91 3.09 1.62
C ILE A 96 10.73 4.33 1.98
N GLU A 97 11.98 4.11 2.38
CA GLU A 97 12.91 5.17 2.74
C GLU A 97 14.19 5.02 1.91
N MET A 98 14.59 6.09 1.22
CA MET A 98 15.78 6.11 0.38
C MET A 98 16.67 7.29 0.75
N GLU A 99 17.91 7.00 1.13
CA GLU A 99 18.96 8.00 1.28
C GLU A 99 19.43 8.50 -0.09
N ARG A 100 19.30 9.80 -0.34
CA ARG A 100 19.67 10.45 -1.61
C ARG A 100 21.17 10.39 -1.86
N LYS A 101 22.00 10.58 -0.83
CA LYS A 101 23.47 10.56 -0.98
C LYS A 101 24.03 9.20 -1.39
N ARG A 102 23.30 8.12 -1.10
CA ARG A 102 23.67 6.74 -1.43
C ARG A 102 23.15 6.29 -2.79
N ASN A 103 22.25 7.05 -3.41
CA ASN A 103 21.53 6.64 -4.61
C ASN A 103 21.72 7.62 -5.77
N SER A 104 21.63 7.11 -6.99
CA SER A 104 21.65 7.95 -8.18
C SER A 104 20.32 8.69 -8.37
N GLN A 105 20.36 9.80 -9.14
CA GLN A 105 19.13 10.49 -9.56
C GLN A 105 18.19 9.57 -10.37
N THR A 106 18.74 8.56 -11.04
CA THR A 106 17.97 7.55 -11.78
C THR A 106 17.20 6.63 -10.84
N ALA A 107 17.84 6.13 -9.77
CA ALA A 107 17.19 5.33 -8.73
C ALA A 107 16.01 6.08 -8.09
N TYR A 108 16.22 7.36 -7.82
CA TYR A 108 15.19 8.26 -7.30
C TYR A 108 13.98 8.38 -8.25
N LYS A 109 14.23 8.66 -9.54
CA LYS A 109 13.17 8.73 -10.56
C LYS A 109 12.43 7.40 -10.71
N ARG A 110 13.14 6.26 -10.57
CA ARG A 110 12.56 4.92 -10.62
C ARG A 110 11.59 4.68 -9.46
N LEU A 111 11.97 5.00 -8.21
CA LEU A 111 11.06 4.85 -7.06
C LEU A 111 9.83 5.76 -7.17
N LYS A 112 9.99 7.00 -7.64
CA LYS A 112 8.84 7.87 -7.91
C LYS A 112 7.87 7.28 -8.94
N LYS A 113 8.38 6.69 -10.03
CA LYS A 113 7.54 6.00 -11.03
C LYS A 113 6.83 4.78 -10.44
N LEU A 114 7.52 4.01 -9.61
CA LEU A 114 6.94 2.88 -8.90
C LEU A 114 5.77 3.31 -8.00
N PHE A 115 5.89 4.45 -7.32
CA PHE A 115 4.79 5.01 -6.52
C PHE A 115 3.59 5.45 -7.36
N ILE A 116 3.82 6.03 -8.54
CA ILE A 116 2.72 6.38 -9.46
C ILE A 116 1.95 5.12 -9.88
N GLY A 117 2.64 4.03 -10.23
CA GLY A 117 1.97 2.77 -10.55
C GLY A 117 1.28 2.12 -9.33
N LEU A 118 1.82 2.29 -8.12
CA LEU A 118 1.17 1.84 -6.90
C LEU A 118 -0.20 2.51 -6.69
N LYS A 119 -0.28 3.82 -6.97
CA LYS A 119 -1.56 4.54 -6.93
C LYS A 119 -2.58 3.88 -7.84
N THR A 120 -2.21 3.58 -9.09
CA THR A 120 -3.08 2.87 -10.04
C THR A 120 -3.52 1.51 -9.52
N VAL A 121 -2.61 0.72 -8.95
CA VAL A 121 -2.92 -0.60 -8.38
C VAL A 121 -3.91 -0.50 -7.22
N LEU A 122 -3.76 0.51 -6.35
CA LEU A 122 -4.64 0.68 -5.21
C LEU A 122 -6.03 1.21 -5.60
N THR A 123 -6.12 2.04 -6.64
CA THR A 123 -7.39 2.65 -7.07
C THR A 123 -8.13 1.86 -8.15
N SER A 124 -7.52 0.82 -8.73
CA SER A 124 -8.19 -0.06 -9.69
C SER A 124 -9.04 -1.10 -8.93
N ASN A 125 -10.33 -1.19 -9.26
CA ASN A 125 -11.27 -2.18 -8.72
C ASN A 125 -11.04 -3.56 -9.31
#